data_AF-A0A1V5Y4J8-F1
#
_entry.id   AF-A0A1V5Y4J8-F1
#
_cell.length_a   1.000
_cell.length_b   1.000
_cell.length_c   1.000
_cell.angle_alpha   90.00
_cell.angle_beta   90.00
_cell.angle_gamma   90.00
#
_symmetry.space_group_name_H-M   'P 1'
#
loop_
_entity.id
_entity.type
_entity.pdbx_description
1 polymer ?
#
loop_
_entity_poly.entity_id
_entity_poly.type
_entity_poly.pdbx_seq_one_letter_code
_entity_poly.pdbx_strand_id
1 'polypeptide(L)'
;MKKWRGLLFILLAAAQLSGCRMYWKHSDANEYYRRGRYPVDGRNFSPVDKYLANQTEPVEDDAEGALNPYVLRVIEAYPKDGSYPYRCIKAPEYDLYLGVTQNLYYKGRILAKAHPNNTRCSYCCGLTFEIFVRAMQLRNMQKGMDPDDFNGMSFYDLFNLLQIWFIEGSGDSPQKGIEYYGLGKKIEDWEEARAGDFMDLSRNNRSGHSVIFIEWVRDDAGKIIGLKYFSSNKSGVGYLTEYFSDSGGKVLRKWIRLARVGSVENYKPFDRLKIPLRRAYAP
;
A
#
# COMPACT_ATOMS: atom_id res chain seq x y z
N MET A 1 -63.41 -30.10 -50.25
CA MET A 1 -62.36 -30.69 -51.11
C MET A 1 -61.01 -30.55 -50.44
N LYS A 2 -60.22 -31.65 -50.37
CA LYS A 2 -58.78 -31.80 -50.02
C LYS A 2 -58.34 -31.25 -48.64
N LYS A 3 -58.05 -32.02 -47.57
CA LYS A 3 -57.27 -33.26 -47.32
C LYS A 3 -55.76 -33.16 -47.63
N TRP A 4 -54.97 -33.46 -46.57
CA TRP A 4 -53.61 -34.07 -46.49
C TRP A 4 -52.39 -33.15 -46.27
N ARG A 5 -51.75 -33.26 -45.08
CA ARG A 5 -50.57 -34.09 -44.65
C ARG A 5 -49.23 -33.42 -45.03
N GLY A 6 -48.20 -33.32 -44.21
CA GLY A 6 -47.92 -33.74 -42.83
C GLY A 6 -46.41 -33.56 -42.54
N LEU A 7 -46.00 -33.86 -41.28
CA LEU A 7 -44.63 -34.15 -40.78
C LEU A 7 -43.53 -33.08 -41.00
N LEU A 8 -42.51 -32.89 -40.18
CA LEU A 8 -42.00 -33.31 -38.87
C LEU A 8 -40.70 -32.47 -38.73
N PHE A 9 -40.33 -32.00 -37.54
CA PHE A 9 -38.97 -32.10 -36.98
C PHE A 9 -38.78 -31.16 -35.79
N ILE A 10 -38.31 -31.79 -34.72
CA ILE A 10 -37.84 -31.24 -33.45
C ILE A 10 -36.57 -30.42 -33.70
N LEU A 11 -36.47 -29.25 -33.07
CA LEU A 11 -35.18 -28.67 -32.67
C LEU A 11 -35.37 -27.84 -31.40
N LEU A 12 -34.88 -28.38 -30.29
CA LEU A 12 -34.55 -27.63 -29.09
C LEU A 12 -33.56 -26.52 -29.47
N ALA A 13 -33.90 -25.27 -29.19
CA ALA A 13 -32.91 -24.20 -29.07
C ALA A 13 -32.82 -23.82 -27.59
N ALA A 14 -31.88 -24.45 -26.89
CA ALA A 14 -31.36 -23.95 -25.63
C ALA A 14 -30.69 -22.60 -25.90
N ALA A 15 -31.19 -21.53 -25.29
CA ALA A 15 -30.51 -20.24 -25.29
C ALA A 15 -29.25 -20.34 -24.42
N GLN A 16 -28.12 -20.68 -25.04
CA GLN A 16 -26.81 -20.39 -24.47
C GLN A 16 -26.64 -18.87 -24.42
N LEU A 17 -26.65 -18.32 -23.21
CA LEU A 17 -26.09 -17.01 -22.91
C LEU A 17 -24.58 -17.10 -23.11
N SER A 18 -24.13 -16.93 -24.36
CA SER A 18 -22.72 -16.76 -24.68
C SER A 18 -22.28 -15.40 -24.12
N GLY A 19 -21.45 -15.46 -23.09
CA GLY A 19 -20.91 -14.31 -22.40
C GLY A 19 -20.13 -13.37 -23.32
N CYS A 20 -20.45 -12.09 -23.22
CA CYS A 20 -19.53 -11.04 -23.63
C CYS A 20 -18.51 -10.85 -22.50
N ARG A 21 -17.52 -11.73 -22.44
CA ARG A 21 -16.32 -11.51 -21.62
C ARG A 21 -15.51 -10.47 -22.38
N MET A 22 -15.64 -9.20 -21.98
CA MET A 22 -14.84 -8.12 -22.51
C MET A 22 -13.36 -8.41 -22.21
N TYR A 23 -12.67 -8.99 -23.19
CA TYR A 23 -11.22 -9.16 -23.16
C TYR A 23 -10.60 -7.78 -23.32
N TRP A 24 -10.22 -7.16 -22.21
CA TRP A 24 -9.33 -6.02 -22.21
C TRP A 24 -7.99 -6.47 -22.82
N LYS A 25 -7.62 -5.89 -23.97
CA LYS A 25 -6.30 -6.13 -24.56
C LYS A 25 -5.26 -5.56 -23.59
N HIS A 26 -4.35 -6.43 -23.13
CA HIS A 26 -3.31 -6.12 -22.14
C HIS A 26 -2.34 -4.98 -22.54
N SER A 27 -2.37 -4.51 -23.80
CA SER A 27 -1.64 -3.31 -24.24
C SER A 27 -2.16 -2.02 -23.60
N ASP A 28 -3.45 -1.96 -23.28
CA ASP A 28 -4.12 -0.69 -22.98
C ASP A 28 -3.95 -0.29 -21.50
N ALA A 29 -3.78 -1.27 -20.60
CA ALA A 29 -3.51 -1.01 -19.18
C ALA A 29 -2.14 -0.34 -18.94
N ASN A 30 -1.12 -0.75 -19.71
CA ASN A 30 0.21 -0.13 -19.67
C ASN A 30 0.23 1.24 -20.36
N GLU A 31 -0.65 1.46 -21.35
CA GLU A 31 -0.85 2.77 -21.96
C GLU A 31 -1.60 3.73 -21.03
N TYR A 32 -2.51 3.23 -20.19
CA TYR A 32 -3.22 3.99 -19.16
C TYR A 32 -2.26 4.54 -18.09
N TYR A 33 -1.27 3.74 -17.68
CA TYR A 33 -0.17 4.18 -16.80
C TYR A 33 0.63 5.35 -17.40
N ARG A 34 0.68 5.44 -18.75
CA ARG A 34 1.41 6.47 -19.49
C ARG A 34 0.58 7.71 -19.85
N ARG A 35 -0.75 7.63 -19.93
CA ARG A 35 -1.57 8.66 -20.62
C ARG A 35 -2.58 9.46 -19.82
N GLY A 36 -2.94 9.14 -18.57
CA GLY A 36 -4.00 9.95 -17.95
C GLY A 36 -4.23 9.79 -16.46
N ARG A 37 -3.50 10.56 -15.65
CA ARG A 37 -4.00 11.32 -14.48
C ARG A 37 -2.89 11.84 -13.57
N TYR A 38 -1.75 11.15 -13.51
CA TYR A 38 -0.58 11.69 -12.83
C TYR A 38 0.23 12.47 -13.84
N PRO A 39 0.53 13.74 -13.58
CA PRO A 39 1.45 14.45 -14.43
C PRO A 39 2.77 13.68 -14.36
N VAL A 40 3.14 13.06 -15.47
CA VAL A 40 4.49 13.27 -16.02
C VAL A 40 4.63 14.78 -16.13
N ASP A 41 4.85 15.45 -15.00
CA ASP A 41 5.37 16.80 -15.03
C ASP A 41 6.72 16.70 -15.73
N GLY A 42 7.21 17.80 -16.29
CA GLY A 42 8.45 17.82 -17.09
C GLY A 42 9.74 17.43 -16.34
N ARG A 43 9.68 16.53 -15.35
CA ARG A 43 10.74 16.10 -14.43
C ARG A 43 11.08 14.61 -14.49
N ASN A 44 10.58 13.89 -15.50
CA ASN A 44 10.77 12.44 -15.72
C ASN A 44 10.17 11.56 -14.62
N PHE A 45 9.70 10.37 -15.00
CA PHE A 45 9.37 9.28 -14.07
C PHE A 45 10.51 9.07 -13.06
N SER A 46 10.19 8.89 -11.78
CA SER A 46 11.20 8.44 -10.83
C SER A 46 11.68 7.03 -11.19
N PRO A 47 12.84 6.59 -10.69
CA PRO A 47 13.28 5.21 -10.85
C PRO A 47 12.19 4.19 -10.49
N VAL A 48 11.41 4.46 -9.44
CA VAL A 48 10.29 3.61 -9.00
C VAL A 48 9.18 3.61 -10.04
N ASP A 49 8.77 4.77 -10.55
CA ASP A 49 7.70 4.84 -11.56
C ASP A 49 8.13 4.20 -12.88
N LYS A 50 9.40 4.38 -13.28
CA LYS A 50 9.98 3.72 -14.45
C LYS A 50 9.96 2.21 -14.28
N TYR A 51 10.37 1.72 -13.12
CA TYR A 51 10.35 0.29 -12.83
C TYR A 51 8.94 -0.28 -12.95
N LEU A 52 7.96 0.36 -12.29
CA LEU A 52 6.56 -0.10 -12.29
C LEU A 52 5.94 -0.03 -13.71
N ALA A 53 6.21 1.02 -14.47
CA ALA A 53 5.70 1.18 -15.84
C ALA A 53 6.37 0.26 -16.87
N ASN A 54 7.54 -0.30 -16.54
CA ASN A 54 8.25 -1.25 -17.41
C ASN A 54 7.89 -2.70 -17.09
N GLN A 55 7.07 -2.97 -16.08
CA GLN A 55 6.62 -4.32 -15.80
C GLN A 55 5.65 -4.79 -16.90
N THR A 56 5.96 -5.95 -17.48
CA THR A 56 5.13 -6.57 -18.51
C THR A 56 4.09 -7.52 -17.92
N GLU A 57 4.33 -8.02 -16.71
CA GLU A 57 3.47 -8.99 -16.04
C GLU A 57 2.64 -8.31 -14.93
N PRO A 58 1.31 -8.52 -14.93
CA PRO A 58 0.46 -8.05 -13.84
C PRO A 58 0.89 -8.69 -12.52
N VAL A 59 0.64 -8.00 -11.42
CA VAL A 59 0.83 -8.57 -10.09
C VAL A 59 -0.25 -9.63 -9.88
N GLU A 60 0.13 -10.86 -9.52
CA GLU A 60 -0.84 -11.89 -9.16
C GLU A 60 -1.44 -11.59 -7.78
N ASP A 61 -2.77 -11.59 -7.70
CA ASP A 61 -3.47 -11.47 -6.41
C ASP A 61 -3.19 -12.72 -5.56
N ASP A 62 -3.08 -12.54 -4.24
CA ASP A 62 -3.06 -13.67 -3.32
C ASP A 62 -4.48 -14.24 -3.11
N ALA A 63 -4.59 -15.36 -2.40
CA ALA A 63 -5.87 -16.01 -2.15
C ALA A 63 -6.90 -15.14 -1.40
N GLU A 64 -6.45 -14.10 -0.68
CA GLU A 64 -7.30 -13.16 0.04
C GLU A 64 -7.60 -11.89 -0.77
N GLY A 65 -6.98 -11.72 -1.95
CA GLY A 65 -7.00 -10.47 -2.71
C GLY A 65 -6.39 -9.29 -1.96
N ALA A 66 -5.50 -9.55 -0.99
CA ALA A 66 -4.90 -8.53 -0.17
C ALA A 66 -3.93 -7.64 -0.96
N LEU A 67 -3.57 -6.48 -0.40
CA LEU A 67 -2.63 -5.57 -1.06
C LEU A 67 -1.19 -6.09 -1.08
N ASN A 68 -0.86 -7.11 -0.29
CA ASN A 68 0.50 -7.58 -0.03
C ASN A 68 1.33 -7.84 -1.32
N PRO A 69 0.82 -8.54 -2.35
CA PRO A 69 1.60 -8.74 -3.59
C PRO A 69 1.99 -7.42 -4.26
N TYR A 70 1.10 -6.42 -4.26
CA TYR A 70 1.36 -5.10 -4.82
C TYR A 70 2.36 -4.31 -3.97
N VAL A 71 2.30 -4.43 -2.64
CA VAL A 71 3.30 -3.86 -1.73
C VAL A 71 4.69 -4.42 -2.05
N LEU A 72 4.80 -5.74 -2.22
CA LEU A 72 6.07 -6.39 -2.54
C LEU A 72 6.61 -5.93 -3.91
N ARG A 73 5.75 -5.85 -4.93
CA ARG A 73 6.12 -5.31 -6.25
C ARG A 73 6.65 -3.87 -6.16
N VAL A 74 6.02 -3.03 -5.35
CA VAL A 74 6.47 -1.65 -5.14
C VAL A 74 7.82 -1.59 -4.41
N ILE A 75 8.07 -2.49 -3.45
CA ILE A 75 9.34 -2.55 -2.71
C ILE A 75 10.52 -2.96 -3.60
N GLU A 76 10.29 -3.80 -4.61
CA GLU A 76 11.31 -4.19 -5.59
C GLU A 76 11.80 -3.00 -6.42
N ALA A 77 10.93 -2.02 -6.66
CA ALA A 77 11.22 -0.85 -7.47
C ALA A 77 12.19 0.15 -6.81
N TYR A 78 12.40 0.07 -5.50
CA TYR A 78 13.29 0.98 -4.78
C TYR A 78 14.74 0.50 -4.85
N PRO A 79 15.69 1.42 -5.10
CA PRO A 79 17.11 1.09 -5.01
C PRO A 79 17.50 0.83 -3.55
N LYS A 80 18.34 -0.19 -3.36
CA LYS A 80 18.80 -0.68 -2.05
C LYS A 80 20.30 -0.46 -1.86
N ASP A 81 20.91 0.31 -2.75
CA ASP A 81 22.35 0.59 -2.86
C ASP A 81 22.79 1.86 -2.09
N GLY A 82 21.87 2.48 -1.35
CA GLY A 82 22.12 3.72 -0.60
C GLY A 82 21.91 5.00 -1.41
N SER A 83 21.54 4.92 -2.70
CA SER A 83 21.23 6.10 -3.52
C SER A 83 20.00 6.87 -3.03
N TYR A 84 19.14 6.24 -2.24
CA TYR A 84 17.99 6.86 -1.56
C TYR A 84 18.32 7.00 -0.07
N PRO A 85 18.86 8.17 0.35
CA PRO A 85 19.42 8.35 1.68
C PRO A 85 18.35 8.53 2.75
N TYR A 86 18.72 8.28 4.00
CA TYR A 86 17.86 8.56 5.13
C TYR A 86 17.94 10.01 5.57
N ARG A 87 16.78 10.65 5.75
CA ARG A 87 16.68 11.98 6.36
C ARG A 87 15.38 12.07 7.14
N CYS A 88 15.44 11.86 8.45
CA CYS A 88 14.32 12.10 9.35
C CYS A 88 14.38 13.50 9.93
N ILE A 89 13.22 14.16 9.96
CA ILE A 89 13.01 15.46 10.59
C ILE A 89 12.31 15.25 11.94
N LYS A 90 12.49 16.18 12.89
CA LYS A 90 11.91 16.07 14.23
C LYS A 90 10.41 16.37 14.27
N ALA A 91 9.93 17.18 13.33
CA ALA A 91 8.53 17.53 13.16
C ALA A 91 8.20 17.52 11.66
N PRO A 92 7.00 17.04 11.24
CA PRO A 92 6.60 17.08 9.84
C PRO A 92 6.58 18.50 9.29
N GLU A 93 7.27 18.72 8.18
CA GLU A 93 7.27 19.99 7.44
C GLU A 93 6.31 19.85 6.26
N TYR A 94 5.00 19.89 6.53
CA TYR A 94 3.94 19.66 5.52
C TYR A 94 4.12 20.43 4.22
N ASP A 95 4.62 21.66 4.32
CA ASP A 95 4.84 22.53 3.18
C ASP A 95 6.15 22.27 2.43
N LEU A 96 7.07 21.47 2.98
CA LEU A 96 8.41 21.26 2.43
C LEU A 96 8.72 19.79 2.11
N TYR A 97 8.61 18.90 3.09
CA TYR A 97 9.08 17.52 2.99
C TYR A 97 8.42 16.62 4.03
N LEU A 98 7.81 15.53 3.56
CA LEU A 98 7.06 14.57 4.38
C LEU A 98 7.67 13.17 4.39
N GLY A 99 8.97 13.05 4.15
CA GLY A 99 9.65 11.76 4.25
C GLY A 99 9.43 10.82 3.07
N VAL A 100 8.80 11.29 2.01
CA VAL A 100 8.55 10.56 0.77
C VAL A 100 9.66 10.85 -0.25
N THR A 101 9.97 9.86 -1.08
CA THR A 101 11.03 9.93 -2.10
C THR A 101 10.58 10.70 -3.34
N GLN A 102 9.26 10.81 -3.55
CA GLN A 102 8.66 11.68 -4.56
C GLN A 102 7.34 12.28 -4.08
N ASN A 103 6.89 13.34 -4.75
CA ASN A 103 5.57 13.89 -4.47
C ASN A 103 4.51 12.82 -4.68
N LEU A 104 3.68 12.61 -3.65
CA LEU A 104 2.50 11.78 -3.77
C LEU A 104 1.34 12.66 -4.20
N TYR A 105 0.58 12.18 -5.18
CA TYR A 105 -0.62 12.83 -5.65
C TYR A 105 -1.81 11.95 -5.34
N TYR A 106 -2.92 12.59 -4.99
CA TYR A 106 -4.21 11.94 -4.79
C TYR A 106 -5.33 12.89 -5.21
N LYS A 107 -6.19 12.43 -6.11
CA LYS A 107 -7.30 13.18 -6.72
C LYS A 107 -6.83 14.52 -7.28
N GLY A 108 -5.70 14.49 -8.01
CA GLY A 108 -5.10 15.66 -8.67
C GLY A 108 -4.41 16.67 -7.75
N ARG A 109 -4.29 16.38 -6.45
CA ARG A 109 -3.66 17.27 -5.45
C ARG A 109 -2.40 16.62 -4.88
N ILE A 110 -1.41 17.43 -4.53
CA ILE A 110 -0.22 16.94 -3.80
C ILE A 110 -0.66 16.56 -2.38
N LEU A 111 -0.52 15.28 -2.05
CA LEU A 111 -0.80 14.70 -0.74
C LEU A 111 0.42 14.78 0.18
N ALA A 112 1.61 14.45 -0.35
CA ALA A 112 2.86 14.50 0.40
C ALA A 112 4.00 14.99 -0.49
N LYS A 113 4.84 15.89 0.02
CA LYS A 113 5.96 16.47 -0.72
C LYS A 113 7.27 15.71 -0.47
N ALA A 114 7.98 15.41 -1.55
CA ALA A 114 9.37 14.99 -1.47
C ALA A 114 10.30 16.17 -1.29
N HIS A 115 11.55 15.85 -0.92
CA HIS A 115 12.54 16.88 -0.66
C HIS A 115 12.80 17.75 -1.92
N PRO A 116 12.78 19.09 -1.80
CA PRO A 116 12.81 19.99 -2.95
C PRO A 116 14.09 19.93 -3.79
N ASN A 117 15.19 19.44 -3.24
CA ASN A 117 16.47 19.29 -3.95
C ASN A 117 16.62 17.94 -4.68
N ASN A 118 15.55 17.13 -4.76
CA ASN A 118 15.53 15.84 -5.45
C ASN A 118 16.53 14.79 -4.94
N THR A 119 17.00 14.88 -3.69
CA THR A 119 17.86 13.84 -3.09
C THR A 119 17.19 12.48 -2.95
N ARG A 120 15.87 12.38 -3.13
CA ARG A 120 15.06 11.17 -2.87
C ARG A 120 15.20 10.67 -1.44
N CYS A 121 15.62 11.54 -0.51
CA CYS A 121 15.74 11.15 0.88
C CYS A 121 14.36 10.81 1.46
N SER A 122 14.32 9.85 2.37
CA SER A 122 13.08 9.43 3.05
C SER A 122 13.29 9.17 4.54
N TYR A 123 12.21 9.12 5.30
CA TYR A 123 12.18 8.51 6.64
C TYR A 123 11.05 7.50 6.74
N CYS A 124 11.03 6.72 7.83
CA CYS A 124 10.33 5.46 7.90
C CYS A 124 8.81 5.53 7.65
N CYS A 125 8.09 6.42 8.35
CA CYS A 125 6.64 6.58 8.12
C CYS A 125 6.31 7.22 6.76
N GLY A 126 7.16 8.12 6.25
CA GLY A 126 6.99 8.68 4.90
C GLY A 126 7.13 7.62 3.81
N LEU A 127 8.20 6.81 3.85
CA LEU A 127 8.42 5.76 2.85
C LEU A 127 7.32 4.68 2.89
N THR A 128 6.93 4.19 4.06
CA THR A 128 5.88 3.17 4.16
C THR A 128 4.52 3.69 3.71
N PHE A 129 4.22 4.97 3.97
CA PHE A 129 3.02 5.61 3.45
C PHE A 129 3.06 5.78 1.93
N GLU A 130 4.22 6.15 1.36
CA GLU A 130 4.42 6.16 -0.09
C GLU A 130 4.19 4.77 -0.71
N ILE A 131 4.76 3.73 -0.12
CA ILE A 131 4.56 2.34 -0.58
C ILE A 131 3.08 1.97 -0.52
N PHE A 132 2.37 2.34 0.55
CA PHE A 132 0.92 2.15 0.67
C PHE A 132 0.16 2.83 -0.48
N VAL A 133 0.37 4.13 -0.71
CA VAL A 133 -0.33 4.89 -1.77
C VAL A 133 -0.07 4.28 -3.14
N ARG A 134 1.19 3.95 -3.45
CA ARG A 134 1.59 3.36 -4.73
C ARG A 134 1.00 1.97 -4.94
N ALA A 135 1.02 1.12 -3.92
CA ALA A 135 0.46 -0.22 -4.01
C ALA A 135 -1.05 -0.16 -4.26
N MET A 136 -1.76 0.74 -3.55
CA MET A 136 -3.19 0.97 -3.77
C MET A 136 -3.48 1.44 -5.20
N GLN A 137 -2.73 2.42 -5.69
CA GLN A 137 -2.85 2.93 -7.06
C GLN A 137 -2.56 1.84 -8.10
N LEU A 138 -1.49 1.06 -7.92
CA LEU A 138 -1.10 -0.04 -8.80
C LEU A 138 -2.21 -1.10 -8.89
N ARG A 139 -2.73 -1.55 -7.74
CA ARG A 139 -3.84 -2.51 -7.69
C ARG A 139 -5.08 -1.96 -8.38
N ASN A 140 -5.47 -0.73 -8.07
CA ASN A 140 -6.67 -0.12 -8.63
C ASN A 140 -6.56 0.00 -10.15
N MET A 141 -5.41 0.46 -10.67
CA MET A 141 -5.15 0.51 -12.11
C MET A 141 -5.28 -0.88 -12.75
N GLN A 142 -4.66 -1.91 -12.16
CA GLN A 142 -4.71 -3.26 -12.70
C GLN A 142 -6.12 -3.86 -12.69
N LYS A 143 -6.95 -3.48 -11.71
CA LYS A 143 -8.36 -3.88 -11.61
C LYS A 143 -9.31 -3.00 -12.45
N GLY A 144 -8.80 -2.03 -13.22
CA GLY A 144 -9.61 -1.13 -14.03
C GLY A 144 -10.43 -0.12 -13.22
N MET A 145 -10.01 0.15 -11.98
CA MET A 145 -10.61 1.13 -11.08
C MET A 145 -9.90 2.49 -11.20
N ASP A 146 -10.50 3.53 -10.62
CA ASP A 146 -9.83 4.80 -10.40
C ASP A 146 -8.59 4.58 -9.50
N PRO A 147 -7.37 4.97 -9.93
CA PRO A 147 -6.15 4.82 -9.12
C PRO A 147 -6.29 5.45 -7.73
N ASP A 148 -7.08 6.51 -7.59
CA ASP A 148 -7.29 7.24 -6.34
C ASP A 148 -8.61 6.88 -5.64
N ASP A 149 -9.23 5.74 -5.96
CA ASP A 149 -10.36 5.22 -5.17
C ASP A 149 -9.89 4.38 -3.98
N PHE A 150 -9.64 5.05 -2.87
CA PHE A 150 -9.32 4.39 -1.61
C PHE A 150 -10.58 4.33 -0.74
N ASN A 151 -11.50 3.42 -1.08
CA ASN A 151 -12.76 3.23 -0.34
C ASN A 151 -13.62 4.51 -0.25
N GLY A 152 -13.67 5.31 -1.32
CA GLY A 152 -14.43 6.58 -1.31
C GLY A 152 -13.81 7.70 -0.46
N MET A 153 -12.57 7.57 0.02
CA MET A 153 -11.86 8.62 0.74
C MET A 153 -11.73 9.91 -0.10
N SER A 154 -12.02 11.05 0.51
CA SER A 154 -11.65 12.37 -0.03
C SER A 154 -10.16 12.64 0.16
N PHE A 155 -9.66 13.73 -0.44
CA PHE A 155 -8.31 14.18 -0.17
C PHE A 155 -8.04 14.39 1.33
N TYR A 156 -8.99 15.00 2.05
CA TYR A 156 -8.84 15.27 3.48
C TYR A 156 -8.85 14.00 4.32
N ASP A 157 -9.57 12.96 3.89
CA ASP A 157 -9.54 11.66 4.55
C ASP A 157 -8.16 11.02 4.41
N LEU A 158 -7.58 11.02 3.22
CA LEU A 158 -6.25 10.43 3.01
C LEU A 158 -5.14 11.25 3.66
N PHE A 159 -5.29 12.58 3.69
CA PHE A 159 -4.38 13.44 4.43
C PHE A 159 -4.47 13.18 5.95
N ASN A 160 -5.66 13.02 6.51
CA ASN A 160 -5.82 12.64 7.92
C ASN A 160 -5.26 11.23 8.20
N LEU A 161 -5.43 10.28 7.26
CA LEU A 161 -4.77 8.98 7.33
C LEU A 161 -3.23 9.11 7.36
N LEU A 162 -2.64 9.98 6.54
CA LEU A 162 -1.19 10.26 6.58
C LEU A 162 -0.76 10.70 7.99
N GLN A 163 -1.50 11.59 8.63
CA GLN A 163 -1.18 12.08 9.97
C GLN A 163 -1.29 10.98 11.05
N ILE A 164 -2.31 10.12 10.94
CA ILE A 164 -2.44 8.93 11.79
C ILE A 164 -1.30 7.94 11.52
N TRP A 165 -0.88 7.80 10.28
CA TRP A 165 0.26 6.96 9.90
C TRP A 165 1.58 7.48 10.46
N PHE A 166 1.71 8.81 10.58
CA PHE A 166 2.89 9.50 11.10
C PHE A 166 2.93 9.55 12.63
N ILE A 167 1.92 8.98 13.29
CA ILE A 167 1.82 8.90 14.75
C ILE A 167 1.77 10.31 15.38
N GLU A 168 0.99 11.22 14.81
CA GLU A 168 0.82 12.57 15.38
C GLU A 168 0.04 12.59 16.69
N GLY A 169 -0.88 11.64 16.88
CA GLY A 169 -1.68 11.49 18.09
C GLY A 169 -1.30 10.28 18.94
N SER A 170 -1.74 10.30 20.20
CA SER A 170 -1.54 9.18 21.11
C SER A 170 -2.17 7.89 20.58
N GLY A 171 -1.35 6.85 20.49
CA GLY A 171 -1.76 5.52 20.04
C GLY A 171 -2.00 5.42 18.52
N ASP A 172 -1.70 6.45 17.75
CA ASP A 172 -1.76 6.40 16.28
C ASP A 172 -0.79 5.37 15.69
N SER A 173 -1.13 4.87 14.51
CA SER A 173 -0.38 3.83 13.81
C SER A 173 -0.95 3.61 12.41
N PRO A 174 -0.16 3.05 11.48
CA PRO A 174 -0.66 2.48 10.23
C PRO A 174 -1.81 1.49 10.46
N GLN A 175 -1.71 0.65 11.50
CA GLN A 175 -2.75 -0.32 11.87
C GLN A 175 -4.10 0.35 12.12
N LYS A 176 -4.13 1.37 12.98
CA LYS A 176 -5.36 2.12 13.24
C LYS A 176 -5.86 2.85 12.02
N GLY A 177 -4.97 3.46 11.23
CA GLY A 177 -5.35 4.13 10.00
C GLY A 177 -6.08 3.21 9.02
N ILE A 178 -5.54 2.00 8.81
CA ILE A 178 -6.13 0.98 7.95
C ILE A 178 -7.52 0.55 8.47
N GLU A 179 -7.67 0.36 9.78
CA GLU A 179 -8.94 -0.01 10.40
C GLU A 179 -9.98 1.12 10.35
N TYR A 180 -9.58 2.34 10.70
CA TYR A 180 -10.46 3.51 10.75
C TYR A 180 -11.11 3.80 9.41
N TYR A 181 -10.36 3.68 8.32
CA TYR A 181 -10.87 3.91 6.96
C TYR A 181 -11.43 2.65 6.29
N GLY A 182 -11.65 1.58 7.05
CA GLY A 182 -12.30 0.36 6.57
C GLY A 182 -11.53 -0.36 5.46
N LEU A 183 -10.21 -0.16 5.38
CA LEU A 183 -9.35 -0.68 4.31
C LEU A 183 -8.86 -2.11 4.60
N GLY A 184 -9.01 -2.60 5.82
CA GLY A 184 -8.47 -3.90 6.20
C GLY A 184 -8.59 -4.21 7.68
N LYS A 185 -7.70 -5.09 8.16
CA LYS A 185 -7.73 -5.60 9.54
C LYS A 185 -6.38 -5.46 10.23
N LYS A 186 -6.44 -5.32 11.56
CA LYS A 186 -5.32 -5.62 12.45
C LYS A 186 -4.98 -7.11 12.37
N ILE A 187 -3.69 -7.42 12.47
CA ILE A 187 -3.18 -8.79 12.59
C ILE A 187 -2.76 -8.98 14.05
N GLU A 188 -3.54 -9.78 14.79
CA GLU A 188 -3.32 -10.02 16.23
C GLU A 188 -2.56 -11.32 16.48
N ASP A 189 -2.85 -12.35 15.70
CA ASP A 189 -2.05 -13.56 15.67
C ASP A 189 -0.80 -13.33 14.79
N TRP A 190 0.37 -13.49 15.40
CA TRP A 190 1.64 -13.27 14.71
C TRP A 190 1.87 -14.33 13.63
N GLU A 191 1.31 -15.51 13.77
CA GLU A 191 1.40 -16.56 12.76
C GLU A 191 0.56 -16.22 11.50
N GLU A 192 -0.37 -15.28 11.58
CA GLU A 192 -1.11 -14.76 10.42
C GLU A 192 -0.32 -13.68 9.65
N ALA A 193 0.79 -13.17 10.17
CA ALA A 193 1.59 -12.12 9.54
C ALA A 193 2.14 -12.59 8.19
N ARG A 194 2.12 -11.72 7.18
CA ARG A 194 2.62 -12.00 5.84
C ARG A 194 3.48 -10.88 5.32
N ALA A 195 4.46 -11.24 4.50
CA ALA A 195 5.27 -10.27 3.77
C ALA A 195 4.37 -9.24 3.07
N GLY A 196 4.67 -7.96 3.24
CA GLY A 196 3.84 -6.86 2.74
C GLY A 196 2.87 -6.24 3.75
N ASP A 197 2.70 -6.84 4.93
CA ASP A 197 1.88 -6.23 5.99
C ASP A 197 2.54 -4.94 6.51
N PHE A 198 1.72 -3.94 6.84
CA PHE A 198 2.18 -2.67 7.37
C PHE A 198 2.36 -2.75 8.87
N MET A 199 3.52 -2.32 9.37
CA MET A 199 3.87 -2.44 10.78
C MET A 199 4.43 -1.13 11.32
N ASP A 200 4.12 -0.82 12.58
CA ASP A 200 4.98 0.01 13.42
C ASP A 200 5.50 -0.77 14.62
N LEU A 201 6.71 -0.43 15.04
CA LEU A 201 7.37 -1.02 16.19
C LEU A 201 7.99 0.06 17.07
N SER A 202 8.12 -0.25 18.36
CA SER A 202 8.87 0.57 19.31
C SER A 202 10.06 -0.19 19.88
N ARG A 203 11.08 0.56 20.30
CA ARG A 203 12.30 0.02 20.89
C ARG A 203 12.47 0.46 22.34
N ASN A 204 13.25 -0.29 23.11
CA ASN A 204 13.56 0.01 24.52
C ASN A 204 14.35 1.31 24.74
N ASN A 205 14.81 1.96 23.67
CA ASN A 205 15.46 3.27 23.69
C ASN A 205 14.51 4.44 23.33
N ARG A 206 13.19 4.22 23.40
CA ARG A 206 12.14 5.22 23.10
C ARG A 206 12.11 5.70 21.64
N SER A 207 12.72 4.94 20.72
CA SER A 207 12.55 5.16 19.28
C SER A 207 11.44 4.29 18.71
N GLY A 208 10.69 4.84 17.75
CA GLY A 208 9.76 4.11 16.91
C GLY A 208 10.33 3.80 15.53
N HIS A 209 9.67 2.94 14.78
CA HIS A 209 9.95 2.71 13.36
C HIS A 209 8.69 2.24 12.64
N SER A 210 8.42 2.78 11.46
CA SER A 210 7.39 2.25 10.58
C SER A 210 8.06 1.42 9.47
N VAL A 211 7.56 0.22 9.25
CA VAL A 211 8.19 -0.77 8.38
C VAL A 211 7.16 -1.56 7.59
N ILE A 212 7.60 -2.19 6.51
CA ILE A 212 6.85 -3.26 5.84
C ILE A 212 7.40 -4.59 6.35
N PHE A 213 6.56 -5.39 6.96
CA PHE A 213 6.94 -6.72 7.45
C PHE A 213 7.32 -7.64 6.29
N ILE A 214 8.36 -8.45 6.47
CA ILE A 214 8.79 -9.45 5.48
C ILE A 214 8.67 -10.86 6.05
N GLU A 215 9.33 -11.11 7.18
CA GLU A 215 9.30 -12.43 7.82
C GLU A 215 9.69 -12.33 9.30
N TRP A 216 9.22 -13.30 10.09
CA TRP A 216 9.67 -13.49 11.46
C TRP A 216 11.01 -14.22 11.48
N VAL A 217 11.91 -13.81 12.38
CA VAL A 217 13.12 -14.57 12.68
C VAL A 217 12.83 -15.49 13.85
N ARG A 218 13.17 -16.77 13.71
CA ARG A 218 12.94 -17.80 14.72
C ARG A 218 14.24 -18.45 15.18
N ASP A 219 14.25 -18.92 16.42
CA ASP A 219 15.30 -19.80 16.94
C ASP A 219 15.03 -21.27 16.58
N ASP A 220 15.94 -22.16 16.97
CA ASP A 220 15.87 -23.60 16.71
C ASP A 220 14.64 -24.27 17.35
N ALA A 221 14.05 -23.66 18.38
CA ALA A 221 12.83 -24.13 19.03
C ALA A 221 11.55 -23.59 18.34
N GLY A 222 11.70 -22.81 17.26
CA GLY A 222 10.60 -22.20 16.51
C GLY A 222 10.03 -20.93 17.16
N LYS A 223 10.63 -20.43 18.24
CA LYS A 223 10.17 -19.21 18.92
C LYS A 223 10.53 -17.98 18.07
N ILE A 224 9.59 -17.05 17.92
CA ILE A 224 9.81 -15.78 17.23
C ILE A 224 10.73 -14.88 18.08
N ILE A 225 11.97 -14.70 17.65
CA ILE A 225 13.03 -13.93 18.33
C ILE A 225 13.32 -12.58 17.67
N GLY A 226 12.81 -12.33 16.47
CA GLY A 226 13.00 -11.07 15.77
C GLY A 226 12.16 -10.99 14.51
N LEU A 227 12.48 -10.02 13.66
CA LEU A 227 11.81 -9.80 12.38
C LEU A 227 12.77 -9.21 11.35
N LYS A 228 12.51 -9.55 10.09
CA LYS A 228 13.05 -8.86 8.93
C LYS A 228 11.96 -7.99 8.32
N TYR A 229 12.35 -6.80 7.89
CA TYR A 229 11.42 -5.81 7.36
C TYR A 229 12.08 -4.98 6.25
N PHE A 230 11.28 -4.25 5.48
CA PHE A 230 11.72 -3.22 4.54
C PHE A 230 11.31 -1.81 5.01
N SER A 231 12.22 -0.83 4.98
CA SER A 231 11.92 0.56 5.37
C SER A 231 13.02 1.53 4.90
N SER A 232 12.89 2.82 5.25
CA SER A 232 13.96 3.81 5.22
C SER A 232 14.76 3.71 6.52
N ASN A 233 15.93 3.07 6.47
CA ASN A 233 16.82 2.82 7.60
C ASN A 233 17.95 3.84 7.63
N LYS A 234 18.78 3.89 8.69
CA LYS A 234 19.93 4.83 8.75
C LYS A 234 20.88 4.74 7.54
N SER A 235 21.00 3.56 6.93
CA SER A 235 21.80 3.31 5.73
C SER A 235 21.06 3.60 4.41
N GLY A 236 19.85 4.15 4.47
CA GLY A 236 18.98 4.36 3.31
C GLY A 236 17.85 3.33 3.23
N VAL A 237 17.17 3.33 2.08
CA VAL A 237 16.06 2.41 1.78
C VAL A 237 16.58 0.98 1.63
N GLY A 238 15.94 0.02 2.32
CA GLY A 238 16.38 -1.38 2.25
C GLY A 238 15.78 -2.30 3.29
N TYR A 239 16.27 -3.54 3.29
CA TYR A 239 15.92 -4.54 4.29
C TYR A 239 16.78 -4.40 5.55
N LEU A 240 16.19 -4.67 6.71
CA LEU A 240 16.93 -4.82 7.96
C LEU A 240 16.30 -5.95 8.77
N THR A 241 17.13 -6.60 9.59
CA THR A 241 16.70 -7.55 10.60
C THR A 241 16.95 -6.96 11.99
N GLU A 242 15.95 -7.01 12.85
CA GLU A 242 16.07 -6.64 14.26
C GLU A 242 15.52 -7.74 15.17
N TYR A 243 16.05 -7.82 16.39
CA TYR A 243 15.66 -8.80 17.38
C TYR A 243 14.84 -8.17 18.51
N PHE A 244 14.01 -8.97 19.16
CA PHE A 244 13.27 -8.55 20.33
C PHE A 244 14.17 -8.34 21.54
N SER A 245 13.79 -7.42 22.42
CA SER A 245 14.53 -7.13 23.64
C SER A 245 14.62 -8.32 24.59
N ASP A 246 13.63 -9.20 24.57
CA ASP A 246 13.61 -10.47 25.31
C ASP A 246 14.46 -11.58 24.64
N SER A 247 15.11 -11.24 23.52
CA SER A 247 15.91 -12.13 22.69
C SER A 247 17.25 -11.46 22.30
N GLY A 248 17.73 -10.52 23.13
CA GLY A 248 19.03 -9.84 22.96
C GLY A 248 19.03 -8.61 22.05
N GLY A 249 17.88 -8.22 21.49
CA GLY A 249 17.73 -7.04 20.64
C GLY A 249 17.16 -5.81 21.36
N LYS A 250 16.46 -4.96 20.59
CA LYS A 250 15.91 -3.68 21.09
C LYS A 250 14.41 -3.54 20.87
N VAL A 251 13.83 -4.33 19.97
CA VAL A 251 12.40 -4.23 19.60
C VAL A 251 11.54 -4.73 20.75
N LEU A 252 10.53 -3.96 21.14
CA LEU A 252 9.64 -4.32 22.22
C LEU A 252 8.45 -5.12 21.66
N ARG A 253 8.35 -6.40 22.03
CA ARG A 253 7.29 -7.32 21.58
C ARG A 253 5.87 -6.76 21.78
N LYS A 254 5.63 -6.12 22.93
CA LYS A 254 4.33 -5.52 23.30
C LYS A 254 3.94 -4.30 22.44
N TRP A 255 4.90 -3.69 21.75
CA TRP A 255 4.71 -2.45 21.01
C TRP A 255 4.93 -2.65 19.51
N ILE A 256 4.39 -3.76 19.01
CA ILE A 256 4.24 -4.02 17.57
C ILE A 256 2.76 -3.90 17.23
N ARG A 257 2.48 -3.19 16.14
CA ARG A 257 1.15 -3.05 15.58
C ARG A 257 1.22 -3.39 14.11
N LEU A 258 0.53 -4.45 13.71
CA LEU A 258 0.54 -5.02 12.36
C LEU A 258 -0.85 -4.91 11.73
N ALA A 259 -0.92 -4.55 10.45
CA ALA A 259 -2.16 -4.55 9.70
C ALA A 259 -1.98 -4.97 8.25
N ARG A 260 -3.05 -5.55 7.73
CA ARG A 260 -3.19 -5.92 6.33
C ARG A 260 -4.28 -5.10 5.69
N VAL A 261 -3.98 -4.48 4.57
CA VAL A 261 -5.01 -3.94 3.67
C VAL A 261 -5.63 -5.11 2.92
N GLY A 262 -6.94 -5.27 3.08
CA GLY A 262 -7.67 -6.39 2.48
C GLY A 262 -8.00 -6.16 1.01
N SER A 263 -8.80 -7.08 0.47
CA SER A 263 -9.37 -6.92 -0.87
C SER A 263 -10.39 -5.79 -0.91
N VAL A 264 -10.55 -5.20 -2.09
CA VAL A 264 -11.48 -4.08 -2.34
C VAL A 264 -12.92 -4.48 -2.00
N GLU A 265 -13.28 -5.72 -2.30
CA GLU A 265 -14.62 -6.29 -2.07
C GLU A 265 -14.96 -6.42 -0.57
N ASN A 266 -13.93 -6.44 0.28
CA ASN A 266 -14.07 -6.56 1.73
C ASN A 266 -13.96 -5.22 2.47
N TYR A 267 -13.85 -4.11 1.74
CA TYR A 267 -13.82 -2.78 2.36
C TYR A 267 -15.12 -2.47 3.07
N LYS A 268 -14.98 -1.82 4.23
CA LYS A 268 -16.12 -1.42 5.07
C LYS A 268 -16.35 0.08 4.95
N PRO A 269 -17.61 0.55 4.96
CA PRO A 269 -17.88 1.97 5.12
C PRO A 269 -17.22 2.49 6.41
N PHE A 270 -16.70 3.72 6.37
CA PHE A 270 -16.12 4.37 7.53
C PHE A 270 -16.90 5.62 7.95
N ASP A 271 -16.87 5.92 9.24
CA ASP A 271 -17.57 7.04 9.86
C ASP A 271 -16.56 8.11 10.29
N ARG A 272 -16.49 9.20 9.53
CA ARG A 272 -15.58 10.34 9.79
C ARG A 272 -15.74 10.93 11.18
N LEU A 273 -16.92 10.82 11.79
CA LEU A 273 -17.17 11.35 13.14
C LEU A 273 -16.48 10.53 14.23
N LYS A 274 -16.11 9.28 13.93
CA LYS A 274 -15.41 8.37 14.85
C LYS A 274 -13.90 8.32 14.63
N ILE A 275 -13.41 8.89 13.53
CA ILE A 275 -11.99 8.93 13.22
C ILE A 275 -11.39 10.17 13.88
N PRO A 276 -10.34 10.03 14.71
CA PRO A 276 -9.66 11.18 15.29
C PRO A 276 -9.15 12.12 14.18
N LEU A 277 -9.60 13.37 14.22
CA LEU A 277 -9.09 14.40 13.32
C LEU A 277 -7.75 14.90 13.83
N ARG A 278 -6.72 14.79 13.01
CA ARG A 278 -5.40 15.36 13.27
C ARG A 278 -5.36 16.75 12.66
N ARG A 279 -5.19 17.75 13.51
CA ARG A 279 -5.07 19.14 13.06
C ARG A 279 -3.58 19.48 12.96
N ALA A 280 -2.99 19.26 11.79
CA ALA A 280 -1.63 19.72 11.48
C ALA A 280 -1.50 21.27 11.58
N TYR A 281 -2.64 21.96 11.56
CA TYR A 281 -2.77 23.42 11.65
C TYR A 281 -3.63 23.87 12.83
N ALA A 282 -3.67 23.12 13.94
CA ALA A 282 -4.21 23.72 15.17
C ALA A 282 -3.35 24.96 15.50
N PRO A 283 -3.95 26.15 15.66
CA PRO A 283 -3.22 27.40 15.87
C PRO A 283 -2.33 27.36 17.11
#